data_AF-A0A953HM04-F1
#
_entry.id   AF-A0A953HM04-F1
#
_cell.length_a   1.000
_cell.length_b   1.000
_cell.length_c   1.000
_cell.angle_alpha   90.00
_cell.angle_beta   90.00
_cell.angle_gamma   90.00
#
_symmetry.space_group_name_H-M   'P 1'
#
loop_
_entity.id
_entity.type
_entity.pdbx_description
1 polymer ?
#
loop_
_entity_poly.entity_id
_entity_poly.type
_entity_poly.pdbx_seq_one_letter_code
_entity_poly.pdbx_strand_id
1 'polypeptide(L)' 'MRRKKNYTMGEGNYYFNVKSGHQMITIYRKEKKAAVNAFNNYIKVGKDVEWLGCWDGKDFKETSEPSA' A
#
# COMPACT_ATOMS: atom_id res chain seq x y z
N MET A 1 16.33 11.39 -22.50
CA MET A 1 15.29 10.40 -22.15
C MET A 1 15.06 10.42 -20.64
N ARG A 2 13.85 10.76 -20.19
CA ARG A 2 13.47 10.69 -18.77
C ARG A 2 13.49 9.22 -18.37
N ARG A 3 14.48 8.81 -17.56
CA ARG A 3 14.59 7.44 -17.05
C ARG A 3 13.25 7.10 -16.36
N LYS A 4 12.45 6.23 -16.97
CA LYS A 4 11.32 5.61 -16.27
C LYS A 4 11.95 4.87 -15.11
N LYS A 5 11.71 5.34 -13.89
CA LYS A 5 12.05 4.58 -12.69
C LYS A 5 11.16 3.35 -12.76
N ASN A 6 11.74 2.22 -13.15
CA ASN A 6 11.09 0.94 -13.01
C ASN A 6 10.87 0.78 -11.50
N TYR A 7 9.64 1.00 -11.06
CA TYR A 7 9.27 0.89 -9.67
C TYR A 7 9.21 -0.61 -9.39
N THR A 8 10.36 -1.21 -9.13
CA THR A 8 10.42 -2.62 -8.74
C THR A 8 9.76 -2.70 -7.38
N MET A 9 8.51 -3.17 -7.35
CA MET A 9 7.83 -3.49 -6.10
C MET A 9 8.71 -4.49 -5.37
N GLY A 10 9.22 -4.11 -4.20
CA GLY A 10 10.01 -5.00 -3.37
C GLY A 10 9.11 -6.12 -2.87
N GLU A 11 9.53 -7.36 -3.09
CA GLU A 11 8.93 -8.55 -2.51
C GLU A 11 8.93 -8.49 -0.97
N GLY A 12 7.88 -9.03 -0.36
CA GLY A 12 7.68 -9.03 1.09
C GLY A 12 7.27 -7.67 1.68
N ASN A 13 6.94 -6.67 0.84
CA ASN A 13 6.39 -5.41 1.32
C ASN A 13 4.86 -5.40 1.19
N TYR A 14 4.21 -4.78 2.16
CA TYR A 14 2.78 -4.52 2.16
C TYR A 14 2.48 -3.20 1.47
N TYR A 15 1.54 -3.21 0.54
CA TYR A 15 1.13 -2.06 -0.24
C TYR A 15 -0.32 -1.70 0.04
N PHE A 16 -0.60 -0.42 -0.02
CA PHE A 16 -1.95 0.13 0.01
C PHE A 16 -1.98 1.46 -0.74
N ASN A 17 -3.11 1.73 -1.38
CA ASN A 17 -3.36 2.98 -2.05
C ASN A 17 -4.09 3.94 -1.12
N VAL A 18 -3.73 5.21 -1.21
CA VAL A 18 -4.39 6.31 -0.51
C VAL A 18 -4.84 7.30 -1.57
N LYS A 19 -6.14 7.46 -1.76
CA LYS A 19 -6.67 8.56 -2.58
C LYS A 19 -6.59 9.85 -1.79
N SER A 20 -5.97 10.84 -2.39
CA SER A 20 -5.86 12.18 -1.86
C SER A 20 -6.31 13.16 -2.95
N GLY A 21 -7.61 13.44 -2.98
CA GLY A 21 -8.23 14.25 -4.03
C GLY A 21 -8.15 13.56 -5.39
N HIS A 22 -7.56 14.23 -6.38
CA HIS A 22 -7.42 13.72 -7.75
C HIS A 22 -6.24 12.74 -7.93
N GLN A 23 -5.41 12.57 -6.91
CA GLN A 23 -4.20 11.74 -6.99
C GLN A 23 -4.32 10.50 -6.12
N MET A 24 -3.89 9.35 -6.65
CA MET A 24 -3.74 8.11 -5.90
C MET A 24 -2.27 7.93 -5.53
N ILE A 25 -1.99 7.75 -4.23
CA ILE A 25 -0.64 7.55 -3.71
C ILE A 25 -0.53 6.10 -3.25
N THR A 26 0.36 5.33 -3.86
CA THR A 26 0.68 3.98 -3.39
C THR A 26 1.75 4.06 -2.31
N ILE A 27 1.41 3.63 -1.11
CA ILE A 27 2.31 3.55 0.03
C ILE A 27 2.68 2.08 0.24
N TYR A 28 3.95 1.84 0.57
CA TYR A 28 4.43 0.51 0.92
C TYR A 28 5.17 0.52 2.25
N ARG A 29 5.13 -0.62 2.96
CA ARG A 29 5.82 -0.84 4.23
C ARG A 29 6.32 -2.27 4.30
N LYS A 30 7.54 -2.47 4.83
CA LYS A 30 8.10 -3.81 5.06
C LYS A 30 7.31 -4.60 6.10
N GLU A 31 6.97 -3.95 7.21
CA GLU A 31 6.31 -4.63 8.33
C GLU A 31 4.78 -4.56 8.20
N LYS A 32 4.12 -5.72 8.29
CA LYS A 32 2.65 -5.82 8.31
C LYS A 32 2.03 -4.89 9.34
N LYS A 33 2.52 -4.94 10.58
CA LYS A 33 2.00 -4.11 11.69
C LYS A 33 2.10 -2.61 11.39
N ALA A 34 3.21 -2.17 10.80
CA ALA A 34 3.40 -0.77 10.41
C ALA A 34 2.48 -0.38 9.24
N ALA A 35 2.27 -1.27 8.28
CA ALA A 35 1.37 -1.09 7.15
C ALA A 35 -0.08 -0.95 7.60
N VAL A 36 -0.55 -1.86 8.45
CA VAL A 36 -1.90 -1.85 9.04
C VAL A 36 -2.12 -0.60 9.88
N ASN A 37 -1.15 -0.23 10.72
CA ASN A 37 -1.27 0.98 11.54
C ASN A 37 -1.35 2.25 10.67
N ALA A 38 -0.55 2.33 9.61
CA ALA A 38 -0.61 3.44 8.67
C ALA A 38 -1.96 3.48 7.94
N PHE A 39 -2.41 2.33 7.41
CA PHE A 39 -3.71 2.18 6.76
C PHE A 39 -4.86 2.64 7.67
N ASN A 40 -4.91 2.13 8.90
CA ASN A 40 -5.90 2.54 9.91
C ASN A 40 -5.82 4.04 10.24
N ASN A 41 -4.62 4.61 10.30
CA ASN A 41 -4.48 6.05 10.53
C ASN A 41 -5.07 6.87 9.38
N TYR A 42 -4.87 6.45 8.13
CA TYR A 42 -5.48 7.13 6.99
C TYR A 42 -7.01 6.98 6.97
N ILE A 43 -7.55 5.80 7.34
CA ILE A 43 -9.00 5.62 7.55
C ILE A 43 -9.50 6.59 8.63
N LYS A 44 -8.81 6.68 9.77
CA LYS A 44 -9.17 7.60 10.87
C LYS A 44 -9.16 9.06 10.46
N VAL A 45 -8.27 9.45 9.55
CA VAL A 45 -8.20 10.81 8.97
C VAL A 45 -9.35 11.05 7.97
N GLY A 46 -10.13 10.03 7.62
CA GLY A 46 -11.22 10.11 6.65
C GLY A 46 -10.73 10.09 5.21
N LYS A 47 -9.53 9.55 4.95
CA LYS A 47 -9.04 9.33 3.59
C LYS A 47 -9.56 8.01 3.04
N ASP A 48 -9.86 8.01 1.75
CA ASP A 48 -10.22 6.82 1.01
C ASP A 48 -8.94 6.03 0.76
N VAL A 49 -8.83 4.87 1.39
CA VAL A 49 -7.67 3.98 1.30
C VAL A 49 -8.09 2.59 0.86
N GLU A 50 -7.25 1.96 0.06
CA GLU A 50 -7.50 0.65 -0.52
C GLU A 50 -6.30 -0.24 -0.21
N TRP A 51 -6.55 -1.32 0.53
CA TRP A 51 -5.52 -2.27 0.88
C TRP A 51 -5.22 -3.18 -0.30
N LEU A 52 -3.96 -3.22 -0.74
CA LEU A 52 -3.54 -4.11 -1.84
C LEU A 52 -3.02 -5.44 -1.30
N GLY A 53 -2.34 -5.44 -0.15
CA GLY A 53 -1.73 -6.65 0.41
C GLY A 53 -0.21 -6.70 0.26
N CYS A 54 0.37 -7.85 0.60
CA CYS A 54 1.79 -8.13 0.48
C CYS A 54 2.17 -8.48 -0.96
N TRP A 55 3.19 -7.83 -1.49
CA TRP A 55 3.73 -8.17 -2.80
C TRP A 55 4.67 -9.38 -2.69
N ASP A 56 4.33 -10.46 -3.37
CA ASP A 56 5.12 -11.71 -3.40
C ASP A 56 6.10 -11.73 -4.60
N GLY A 57 6.42 -10.58 -5.18
CA GLY A 57 7.30 -10.50 -6.37
C GLY A 57 6.56 -10.67 -7.70
N LYS A 58 5.39 -11.33 -7.69
CA LYS A 58 4.56 -11.56 -8.88
C LYS A 58 3.12 -11.08 -8.73
N ASP A 59 2.51 -11.33 -7.58
CA ASP A 59 1.11 -11.04 -7.29
C ASP A 59 0.96 -10.51 -5.86
N PHE A 60 -0.15 -9.81 -5.58
CA PHE A 60 -0.50 -9.43 -4.23
C PHE A 60 -1.12 -10.61 -3.47
N LYS A 61 -0.46 -11.02 -2.40
CA LYS A 61 -0.93 -11.98 -1.40
C LYS A 61 -1.45 -11.21 -0.18
N GLU A 62 -2.28 -11.83 0.65
CA GLU A 62 -2.85 -11.16 1.83
C GLU A 62 -3.63 -9.87 1.49
N THR A 63 -4.39 -9.89 0.39
CA THR A 63 -5.36 -8.85 0.00
C THR A 63 -6.54 -8.73 0.96
N SER A 64 -6.68 -9.66 1.92
CA SER A 64 -7.70 -9.56 2.96
C SER A 64 -7.45 -8.27 3.73
N GLU A 65 -8.43 -7.38 3.71
CA GLU A 65 -8.40 -6.12 4.47
C GLU A 65 -7.91 -6.43 5.87
N PRO A 66 -6.91 -5.70 6.40
CA PRO A 66 -6.45 -5.93 7.75
C PRO A 66 -7.56 -5.47 8.69
N SER A 67 -8.52 -6.35 8.95
CA SER A 67 -9.51 -6.17 10.00
C SER A 67 -8.77 -5.95 11.31
N ALA A 68 -9.13 -4.86 11.96
CA ALA A 68 -8.57 -4.38 13.22
C ALA A 68 -8.57 -5.44 14.31
#